data_AF-A0A212IUU4-F1
#
_entry.id   AF-A0A212IUU4-F1
#
_cell.length_a   1.000
_cell.length_b   1.000
_cell.length_c   1.000
_cell.angle_alpha   90.00
_cell.angle_beta   90.00
_cell.angle_gamma   90.00
#
_symmetry.space_group_name_H-M   'P 1'
#
loop_
_entity.id
_entity.type
_entity.pdbx_description
1 polymer ?
#
loop_
_entity_poly.entity_id
_entity_poly.type
_entity_poly.pdbx_seq_one_letter_code
_entity_poly.pdbx_strand_id
1 'polypeptide(L)'
;MIRTIANILWHVPFLGFINALYAFLLGLLLTALVITAPIGLGLIQYAKFLLFPFTRRMVPVSATGAGQNPLWAAYSAIIMLLYLPFGLFAFIVGLVQCIGLAMTIVGLPGAYIIAKSLGTYFNPVGKICVPI
;
A
#
# COMPACT_ATOMS: atom_id res chain seq x y z
N MET A 1 2.19 -20.30 11.72
CA MET A 1 2.13 -21.25 10.58
C MET A 1 1.15 -20.81 9.50
N ILE A 2 -0.14 -20.56 9.81
CA ILE A 2 -1.17 -20.20 8.80
C ILE A 2 -0.82 -18.94 7.96
N ARG A 3 -0.20 -17.93 8.58
CA ARG A 3 0.16 -16.65 7.93
C ARG A 3 1.26 -16.81 6.88
N THR A 4 2.17 -17.75 7.07
CA THR A 4 3.27 -18.02 6.12
C THR A 4 2.75 -18.66 4.85
N ILE A 5 1.84 -19.63 4.97
CA ILE A 5 1.17 -20.28 3.82
C ILE A 5 0.38 -19.25 3.02
N ALA A 6 -0.35 -18.36 3.70
CA ALA A 6 -1.10 -17.29 3.05
C ALA A 6 -0.18 -16.30 2.28
N ASN A 7 0.99 -15.94 2.82
CA ASN A 7 1.96 -15.11 2.10
C ASN A 7 2.51 -15.86 0.85
N ILE A 8 2.76 -17.16 0.93
CA ILE A 8 3.20 -17.96 -0.25
C ILE A 8 2.10 -17.96 -1.33
N LEU A 9 0.84 -18.13 -0.91
CA LEU A 9 -0.33 -18.11 -1.80
C LEU A 9 -0.54 -16.74 -2.47
N TRP A 10 -0.01 -15.66 -1.91
CA TRP A 10 0.03 -14.36 -2.57
C TRP A 10 1.11 -14.29 -3.64
N HIS A 11 2.30 -14.82 -3.36
CA HIS A 11 3.45 -14.68 -4.26
C HIS A 11 3.42 -15.63 -5.46
N VAL A 12 2.92 -16.86 -5.29
CA VAL A 12 2.99 -17.88 -6.33
C VAL A 12 1.93 -17.67 -7.43
N PRO A 13 0.61 -17.74 -7.16
CA PRO A 13 -0.41 -17.57 -8.20
C PRO A 13 -0.69 -16.10 -8.58
N PHE A 14 -0.52 -15.13 -7.66
CA PHE A 14 -0.85 -13.72 -7.92
C PHE A 14 0.37 -12.83 -8.18
N LEU A 15 1.56 -13.44 -8.28
CA LEU A 15 2.82 -12.73 -8.53
C LEU A 15 3.02 -11.55 -7.59
N GLY A 16 2.63 -11.71 -6.32
CA GLY A 16 2.64 -10.65 -5.31
C GLY A 16 4.00 -9.97 -5.11
N PHE A 17 5.09 -10.64 -5.45
CA PHE A 17 6.44 -10.08 -5.38
C PHE A 17 6.70 -9.07 -6.49
N ILE A 18 6.09 -9.25 -7.67
CA ILE A 18 6.13 -8.28 -8.77
C ILE A 18 5.38 -7.02 -8.37
N ASN A 19 4.20 -7.15 -7.74
CA ASN A 19 3.46 -6.01 -7.22
C ASN A 19 4.27 -5.23 -6.17
N ALA A 20 4.96 -5.94 -5.27
CA ALA A 20 5.85 -5.32 -4.29
C ALA A 20 7.04 -4.60 -4.96
N LEU A 21 7.67 -5.24 -5.96
CA LEU A 21 8.79 -4.67 -6.71
C LEU A 21 8.36 -3.41 -7.48
N TYR A 22 7.22 -3.45 -8.16
CA TYR A 22 6.66 -2.31 -8.87
C TYR A 22 6.39 -1.14 -7.92
N ALA A 23 5.73 -1.40 -6.79
CA ALA A 23 5.48 -0.36 -5.77
C ALA A 23 6.78 0.22 -5.20
N PHE A 24 7.82 -0.62 -5.03
CA PHE A 24 9.12 -0.18 -4.54
C PHE A 24 9.84 0.71 -5.56
N LEU A 25 9.90 0.30 -6.84
CA LEU A 25 10.56 1.07 -7.90
C LEU A 25 9.84 2.40 -8.15
N LEU A 26 8.51 2.39 -8.19
CA LEU A 26 7.72 3.61 -8.35
C LEU A 26 7.87 4.52 -7.12
N GLY A 27 7.90 3.94 -5.93
CA GLY A 27 8.19 4.67 -4.70
C GLY A 27 9.57 5.33 -4.72
N LEU A 28 10.60 4.60 -5.13
CA LEU A 28 11.97 5.11 -5.27
C LEU A 28 12.03 6.26 -6.28
N LEU A 29 11.37 6.12 -7.43
CA LEU A 29 11.30 7.14 -8.46
C LEU A 29 10.64 8.43 -7.93
N LEU A 30 9.47 8.32 -7.27
CA LEU A 30 8.77 9.48 -6.71
C LEU A 30 9.56 10.13 -5.56
N THR A 31 10.27 9.34 -4.76
CA THR A 31 11.17 9.89 -3.74
C THR A 31 12.35 10.63 -4.36
N ALA A 32 12.90 10.15 -5.48
CA ALA A 32 13.97 10.82 -6.20
C ALA A 32 13.55 12.17 -6.83
N LEU A 33 12.27 12.33 -7.17
CA LEU A 33 11.72 13.60 -7.67
C LEU A 33 11.61 14.70 -6.61
N VAL A 34 11.86 14.39 -5.33
CA VAL A 34 11.80 15.27 -4.14
C VAL A 34 10.41 15.86 -3.86
N ILE A 35 9.78 16.48 -4.85
CA ILE A 35 8.45 17.11 -4.78
C ILE A 35 7.35 16.12 -4.41
N THR A 36 7.46 14.86 -4.86
CA THR A 36 6.47 13.80 -4.57
C THR A 36 6.98 12.80 -3.53
N ALA A 37 8.02 13.16 -2.77
CA ALA A 37 8.62 12.30 -1.76
C ALA A 37 7.64 11.72 -0.72
N PRO A 38 6.63 12.47 -0.23
CA PRO A 38 5.65 11.90 0.72
C PRO A 38 4.88 10.70 0.14
N ILE A 39 4.57 10.71 -1.15
CA ILE A 39 3.90 9.60 -1.85
C ILE A 39 4.90 8.46 -2.05
N GLY A 40 6.12 8.77 -2.51
CA GLY A 40 7.15 7.78 -2.75
C GLY A 40 7.50 6.97 -1.49
N LEU A 41 7.66 7.65 -0.36
CA LEU A 41 7.90 7.00 0.94
C LEU A 41 6.71 6.12 1.36
N GLY A 42 5.48 6.59 1.14
CA GLY A 42 4.27 5.79 1.36
C GLY A 42 4.24 4.51 0.52
N LEU A 43 4.63 4.58 -0.76
CA LEU A 43 4.70 3.43 -1.65
C LEU A 43 5.82 2.46 -1.31
N ILE A 44 6.97 2.93 -0.82
CA ILE A 44 8.02 2.06 -0.30
C ILE A 44 7.51 1.28 0.92
N GLN A 45 6.73 1.91 1.80
CA GLN A 45 6.09 1.20 2.92
C GLN A 45 5.01 0.22 2.44
N TYR A 46 4.25 0.61 1.42
CA TYR A 46 3.29 -0.27 0.77
C TYR A 46 3.96 -1.50 0.12
N ALA A 47 5.13 -1.35 -0.49
CA ALA A 47 5.92 -2.47 -1.00
C ALA A 47 6.29 -3.46 0.10
N LYS A 48 6.71 -2.97 1.28
CA LYS A 48 6.97 -3.82 2.46
C LYS A 48 5.72 -4.55 2.93
N PHE A 49 4.56 -3.91 2.86
CA PHE A 49 3.28 -4.55 3.14
C PHE A 49 2.97 -5.67 2.13
N LEU A 50 3.17 -5.41 0.83
CA LEU A 50 2.92 -6.38 -0.24
C LEU A 50 3.85 -7.60 -0.20
N LEU A 51 5.04 -7.49 0.40
CA LEU A 51 5.92 -8.64 0.65
C LEU A 51 5.38 -9.58 1.74
N PHE A 52 4.64 -9.06 2.72
CA PHE A 52 4.14 -9.85 3.85
C PHE A 52 2.73 -9.42 4.29
N PRO A 53 1.73 -9.49 3.40
CA PRO A 53 0.43 -8.86 3.63
C PRO A 53 -0.40 -9.52 4.75
N PHE A 54 -0.07 -10.75 5.13
CA PHE A 54 -0.74 -11.46 6.25
C PHE A 54 -0.03 -11.28 7.60
N THR A 55 1.19 -10.74 7.60
CA THR A 55 2.00 -10.53 8.82
C THR A 55 2.22 -9.04 9.11
N ARG A 56 1.89 -8.16 8.16
CA ARG A 56 2.08 -6.71 8.30
C ARG A 56 0.79 -5.95 7.98
N ARG A 57 0.67 -4.75 8.53
CA ARG A 57 -0.43 -3.82 8.27
C ARG A 57 0.11 -2.40 8.05
N MET A 58 -0.64 -1.60 7.29
CA MET A 58 -0.39 -0.17 7.13
C MET A 58 -1.14 0.60 8.20
N VAL A 59 -0.41 1.39 9.00
CA VAL A 59 -0.98 2.25 10.05
C VAL A 59 -0.53 3.69 9.83
N PRO A 60 -1.33 4.69 10.25
CA PRO A 60 -0.87 6.08 10.22
C PRO A 60 0.30 6.26 11.19
N VAL A 61 1.28 7.10 10.83
CA VAL A 61 2.47 7.36 11.67
C VAL A 61 2.08 7.90 13.05
N SER A 62 1.00 8.69 13.14
CA SER A 62 0.46 9.20 14.41
C SER A 62 0.11 8.08 15.40
N ALA A 63 -0.24 6.89 14.94
CA ALA A 63 -0.55 5.75 15.81
C ALA A 63 0.69 5.07 16.41
N THR A 64 1.90 5.44 15.99
CA THR A 64 3.16 4.83 16.47
C THR A 64 3.86 5.62 17.56
N GLY A 65 3.30 6.74 17.99
CA GLY A 65 3.90 7.64 18.99
C GLY A 65 5.15 8.39 18.47
N ALA A 66 5.55 8.16 17.22
CA ALA A 66 6.61 8.91 16.57
C ALA A 66 6.11 10.33 16.26
N GLY A 67 6.73 11.34 16.87
CA GLY A 67 6.45 12.74 16.60
C GLY A 67 6.77 13.09 15.14
N GLN A 68 5.78 13.59 14.40
CA GLN A 68 6.02 14.18 13.08
C GLN A 68 6.25 15.68 13.21
N ASN A 69 7.21 16.19 12.43
CA ASN A 69 7.42 17.62 12.31
C ASN A 69 6.17 18.27 11.68
N PRO A 70 5.61 19.34 12.28
CA PRO A 70 4.42 20.01 11.76
C PRO A 70 4.57 20.50 10.30
N LEU A 71 5.77 20.93 9.88
CA LEU A 71 6.03 21.34 8.50
C LEU A 71 5.91 20.15 7.53
N TRP A 72 6.43 18.99 7.93
CA TRP A 72 6.33 17.77 7.12
C TRP A 72 4.89 17.28 7.00
N ALA A 73 4.10 17.39 8.08
CA ALA A 73 2.68 17.04 8.08
C ALA A 73 1.86 17.95 7.15
N ALA A 74 2.08 19.28 7.21
CA ALA A 74 1.42 20.23 6.32
C ALA A 74 1.78 19.99 4.85
N TYR A 75 3.06 19.81 4.55
CA TYR A 75 3.53 19.49 3.21
C TYR A 75 2.93 18.18 2.67
N SER A 76 2.91 17.14 3.51
CA SER A 76 2.30 15.85 3.17
C SER A 76 0.80 15.97 2.87
N ALA A 77 0.07 16.84 3.59
CA ALA A 77 -1.34 17.10 3.33
C ALA A 77 -1.59 17.78 1.98
N ILE A 78 -0.74 18.74 1.60
CA ILE A 78 -0.82 19.42 0.29
C ILE A 78 -0.58 18.41 -0.84
N ILE A 79 0.46 17.59 -0.73
CA ILE A 79 0.77 16.56 -1.72
C ILE A 79 -0.33 15.49 -1.79
N MET A 80 -0.93 15.15 -0.65
CA MET A 80 -2.07 14.23 -0.59
C MET A 80 -3.30 14.78 -1.35
N LEU A 81 -3.57 16.08 -1.24
CA LEU A 81 -4.65 16.72 -2.01
C LEU A 81 -4.42 16.61 -3.52
N LEU A 82 -3.17 16.80 -3.96
CA LEU A 82 -2.78 16.63 -5.36
C LEU A 82 -2.88 15.17 -5.83
N TYR A 83 -2.61 14.21 -4.94
CA TYR A 83 -2.69 12.79 -5.23
C TYR A 83 -4.14 12.27 -5.31
N LEU A 84 -5.08 12.91 -4.61
CA LEU A 84 -6.47 12.47 -4.49
C LEU A 84 -7.15 12.00 -5.80
N PRO A 85 -7.06 12.70 -6.96
CA PRO A 85 -7.67 12.21 -8.20
C PRO A 85 -7.06 10.88 -8.67
N PHE A 86 -5.72 10.74 -8.57
CA PHE A 86 -5.03 9.49 -8.89
C PHE A 86 -5.34 8.38 -7.89
N GLY A 87 -5.42 8.72 -6.60
CA GLY A 87 -5.78 7.79 -5.53
C GLY A 87 -7.22 7.27 -5.67
N LEU A 88 -8.16 8.13 -6.07
CA LEU A 88 -9.55 7.73 -6.33
C LEU A 88 -9.63 6.79 -7.54
N PHE A 89 -8.91 7.10 -8.61
CA PHE A 89 -8.83 6.20 -9.76
C PHE A 89 -8.25 4.84 -9.37
N ALA A 90 -7.11 4.82 -8.66
CA ALA A 90 -6.49 3.59 -8.17
C ALA A 90 -7.40 2.81 -7.21
N PHE A 91 -8.16 3.51 -6.36
CA PHE A 91 -9.15 2.91 -5.47
C PHE A 91 -10.28 2.22 -6.26
N ILE A 92 -10.84 2.88 -7.27
CA ILE A 92 -11.92 2.32 -8.10
C ILE A 92 -11.41 1.08 -8.87
N VAL A 93 -10.24 1.18 -9.51
CA VAL A 93 -9.63 0.04 -10.20
C VAL A 93 -9.38 -1.11 -9.22
N GLY A 94 -8.84 -0.81 -8.04
CA GLY A 94 -8.62 -1.80 -6.98
C GLY A 94 -9.92 -2.42 -6.47
N LEU A 95 -11.01 -1.65 -6.39
CA LEU A 95 -12.32 -2.14 -5.96
C LEU A 95 -12.88 -3.12 -6.98
N VAL A 96 -12.85 -2.77 -8.27
CA VAL A 96 -13.26 -3.65 -9.37
C VAL A 96 -12.40 -4.92 -9.38
N GLN A 97 -11.08 -4.80 -9.22
CA GLN A 97 -10.18 -5.94 -9.13
C GLN A 97 -10.47 -6.83 -7.92
N CYS A 98 -10.77 -6.24 -6.76
CA CYS A 98 -11.13 -6.97 -5.55
C CYS A 98 -12.42 -7.79 -5.76
N ILE A 99 -13.44 -7.18 -6.38
CA ILE A 99 -14.71 -7.85 -6.69
C ILE A 99 -14.46 -8.98 -7.69
N GLY A 100 -13.69 -8.72 -8.75
CA GLY A 100 -13.38 -9.72 -9.77
C GLY A 100 -12.65 -10.94 -9.22
N LEU A 101 -11.66 -10.72 -8.34
CA LEU A 101 -10.94 -11.80 -7.66
C LEU A 101 -11.84 -12.56 -6.68
N ALA A 102 -12.78 -11.89 -6.02
CA ALA A 102 -13.69 -12.52 -5.06
C ALA A 102 -14.73 -13.45 -5.71
N MET A 103 -14.94 -13.39 -7.03
CA MET A 103 -15.88 -14.28 -7.75
C MET A 103 -15.45 -15.75 -7.76
N THR A 104 -14.17 -16.04 -7.45
CA THR A 104 -13.64 -17.41 -7.48
C THR A 104 -13.02 -17.78 -6.14
N ILE A 105 -13.17 -19.04 -5.72
CA ILE A 105 -12.56 -19.56 -4.48
C ILE A 105 -11.04 -19.37 -4.50
N VAL A 106 -10.42 -19.60 -5.66
CA VAL A 106 -8.97 -19.44 -5.86
C VAL A 106 -8.54 -17.98 -5.72
N GLY A 107 -9.36 -17.02 -6.14
CA GLY A 107 -9.08 -15.58 -6.11
C GLY A 107 -9.29 -14.90 -4.74
N LEU A 108 -10.00 -15.53 -3.81
CA LEU A 108 -10.27 -14.98 -2.46
C LEU A 108 -9.02 -14.49 -1.69
N PRO A 109 -7.88 -15.22 -1.69
CA PRO A 109 -6.66 -14.75 -1.02
C PRO A 109 -6.14 -13.44 -1.63
N GLY A 110 -6.17 -13.33 -2.96
CA GLY A 110 -5.79 -12.10 -3.67
C GLY A 110 -6.76 -10.95 -3.38
N ALA A 111 -8.08 -11.22 -3.42
CA ALA A 111 -9.11 -10.24 -3.10
C ALA A 111 -8.93 -9.66 -1.69
N TYR A 112 -8.62 -10.50 -0.70
CA TYR A 112 -8.36 -10.06 0.68
C TYR A 112 -7.18 -9.09 0.80
N ILE A 113 -6.14 -9.27 -0.02
CA ILE A 113 -4.95 -8.39 -0.01
C ILE A 113 -5.26 -7.07 -0.71
N ILE A 114 -5.96 -7.12 -1.85
CA ILE A 114 -6.41 -5.91 -2.54
C ILE A 114 -7.35 -5.10 -1.63
N ALA A 115 -8.28 -5.74 -0.93
CA ALA A 115 -9.16 -5.09 0.04
C ALA A 115 -8.38 -4.33 1.13
N LYS A 116 -7.34 -4.95 1.71
CA LYS A 116 -6.44 -4.27 2.67
C LYS A 116 -5.63 -3.13 2.05
N SER A 117 -5.37 -3.22 0.75
CA SER A 117 -4.61 -2.23 -0.01
C SER A 117 -5.45 -1.01 -0.39
N LEU A 118 -6.78 -1.13 -0.50
CA LEU A 118 -7.68 -0.04 -0.90
C LEU A 118 -7.47 1.25 -0.08
N GLY A 119 -7.33 1.12 1.24
CA GLY A 119 -7.08 2.29 2.09
C GLY A 119 -5.75 2.99 1.76
N THR A 120 -4.75 2.23 1.28
CA THR A 120 -3.45 2.76 0.83
C THR A 120 -3.51 3.33 -0.57
N TYR A 121 -4.30 2.75 -1.48
CA TYR A 121 -4.58 3.33 -2.79
C TYR A 121 -5.24 4.70 -2.68
N PHE A 122 -6.17 4.84 -1.73
CA PHE A 122 -6.78 6.14 -1.48
C PHE A 122 -5.79 7.12 -0.87
N ASN A 123 -5.07 6.70 0.19
CA ASN A 123 -4.08 7.54 0.88
C ASN A 123 -2.83 6.72 1.26
N PRO A 124 -1.72 6.86 0.52
CA PRO A 124 -0.44 6.25 0.86
C PRO A 124 0.42 7.13 1.78
N VAL A 125 0.13 8.43 1.87
CA VAL A 125 0.96 9.43 2.55
C VAL A 125 0.83 9.29 4.07
N GLY A 126 1.96 9.41 4.78
CA GLY A 126 1.97 9.38 6.24
C GLY A 126 1.58 8.03 6.85
N LYS A 127 1.69 6.94 6.09
CA LYS A 127 1.49 5.57 6.57
C LYS A 127 2.80 4.81 6.65
N ILE A 128 2.89 3.92 7.62
CA ILE A 128 4.02 3.01 7.80
C ILE A 128 3.55 1.57 7.94
N CYS A 129 4.42 0.68 7.47
CA CYS A 129 4.18 -0.75 7.53
C CYS A 129 4.74 -1.32 8.84
N VAL A 130 3.85 -1.86 9.68
CA VAL A 130 4.21 -2.44 10.99
C VAL A 130 3.84 -3.93 11.03
N PRO A 131 4.58 -4.76 11.78
CA PRO A 131 4.17 -6.14 12.04
C PRO A 131 2.85 -6.18 12.82
N ILE A 132 2.05 -7.22 12.58
CA ILE A 132 0.81 -7.55 13.29
C ILE A 132 1.12 -8.50 14.44
#